data_AF-A0A7R7ZIJ4-F1
#
_entry.id   AF-A0A7R7ZIJ4-F1
#
_cell.length_a   1.000
_cell.length_b   1.000
_cell.length_c   1.000
_cell.angle_alpha   90.00
_cell.angle_beta   90.00
_cell.angle_gamma   90.00
#
_symmetry.space_group_name_H-M   'P 1'
#
loop_
_entity.id
_entity.type
_entity.pdbx_description
1 polymer ?
#
loop_
_entity_poly.entity_id
_entity_poly.type
_entity_poly.pdbx_seq_one_letter_code
_entity_poly.pdbx_strand_id
1 'polypeptide(L)'
;MRQTLSDQSILTPELFANVPWTIAKYLWDCLGRSKKRTLYMWKLLATAYPSQFREISQYRLMKIEGPRMPMRDYLNQIKSDTLHWRVALTMFTSFASVPELVEISNVKNLVALELNTSSELETFSSDTDLPMTALNDRIVRTWSELAASDAFAHLSVLRISHQKQVSPVILRYLRSFPLLRLLVICDCPSVSRLFKKNSKPIEGWQPMDTVVDDDDSDAAHDKLYGCYRASFTINEDTKAPDVPILSFQIGREMRRSTKTPSFDTIYLVRQSHPEQETSEPAAKRQKVPGRHSRVTMREHKGRNLDSVLQEFL
;
A
#
# COMPACT_ATOMS: atom_id res chain seq x y z
N MET A 1 -16.19 33.70 -13.89
CA MET A 1 -16.26 32.82 -12.69
C MET A 1 -17.23 31.65 -12.83
N ARG A 2 -18.52 31.84 -13.20
CA ARG A 2 -19.48 30.70 -13.29
C ARG A 2 -19.05 29.59 -14.28
N GLN A 3 -18.50 29.96 -15.44
CA GLN A 3 -18.09 28.99 -16.48
C GLN A 3 -16.83 28.19 -16.08
N THR A 4 -15.82 28.87 -15.52
CA THR A 4 -14.60 28.27 -14.93
C THR A 4 -14.88 27.33 -13.74
N LEU A 5 -15.97 27.55 -13.01
CA LEU A 5 -16.38 26.65 -11.91
C LEU A 5 -17.29 25.51 -12.37
N SER A 6 -17.83 25.60 -13.58
CA SER A 6 -18.57 24.53 -14.23
C SER A 6 -17.63 23.52 -14.87
N ASP A 7 -16.54 23.99 -15.49
CA ASP A 7 -15.46 23.15 -15.97
C ASP A 7 -14.20 23.35 -15.11
N GLN A 8 -14.04 22.47 -14.13
CA GLN A 8 -12.93 22.54 -13.18
C GLN A 8 -11.62 21.98 -13.77
N SER A 9 -11.65 21.33 -14.94
CA SER A 9 -10.48 20.63 -15.51
C SER A 9 -9.32 21.55 -15.86
N ILE A 10 -9.60 22.84 -16.08
CA ILE A 10 -8.61 23.87 -16.42
C ILE A 10 -7.89 24.46 -15.19
N LEU A 11 -8.30 24.10 -13.98
CA LEU A 11 -7.77 24.67 -12.74
C LEU A 11 -6.56 23.89 -12.24
N THR A 12 -5.36 24.44 -12.36
CA THR A 12 -4.14 23.80 -11.85
C THR A 12 -3.63 24.45 -10.56
N PRO A 13 -2.84 23.75 -9.72
CA PRO A 13 -2.30 24.33 -8.49
C PRO A 13 -1.51 25.63 -8.72
N GLU A 14 -0.82 25.73 -9.86
CA GLU A 14 0.02 26.88 -10.22
C GLU A 14 -0.84 28.15 -10.42
N LEU A 15 -2.07 28.01 -10.91
CA LEU A 15 -3.00 29.14 -11.03
C LEU A 15 -3.41 29.73 -9.67
N PHE A 16 -3.25 28.96 -8.59
CA PHE A 16 -3.55 29.38 -7.22
C PHE A 16 -2.32 29.92 -6.48
N ALA A 17 -1.12 29.86 -7.06
CA ALA A 17 0.13 30.24 -6.39
C ALA A 17 0.12 31.69 -5.85
N ASN A 18 -0.53 32.61 -6.56
CA ASN A 18 -0.66 34.02 -6.17
C ASN A 18 -2.05 34.38 -5.64
N VAL A 19 -2.95 33.41 -5.49
CA VAL A 19 -4.30 33.65 -4.98
C VAL A 19 -4.26 33.56 -3.46
N PRO A 20 -4.66 34.60 -2.71
CA PRO A 20 -4.74 34.53 -1.26
C PRO A 20 -5.69 33.42 -0.78
N TRP A 21 -5.31 32.73 0.29
CA TRP A 21 -6.12 31.66 0.88
C TRP A 21 -7.57 32.08 1.17
N THR A 22 -7.80 33.32 1.60
CA THR A 22 -9.14 33.86 1.87
C THR A 22 -10.07 33.77 0.67
N ILE A 23 -9.55 33.99 -0.54
CA ILE A 23 -10.31 33.87 -1.80
C ILE A 23 -10.55 32.40 -2.14
N ALA A 24 -9.53 31.56 -2.03
CA ALA A 24 -9.64 30.12 -2.29
C ALA A 24 -10.63 29.44 -1.32
N LYS A 25 -10.62 29.84 -0.04
CA LYS A 25 -11.60 29.41 0.97
C LYS A 25 -13.01 29.84 0.60
N TYR A 26 -13.20 31.10 0.21
CA TYR A 26 -14.51 31.58 -0.25
C TYR A 26 -15.03 30.77 -1.45
N LEU A 27 -14.13 30.41 -2.37
CA LEU A 27 -14.45 29.55 -3.52
C LEU A 27 -14.89 28.16 -3.07
N TRP A 28 -14.12 27.54 -2.17
CA TRP A 28 -14.44 26.24 -1.58
C TRP A 28 -15.80 26.23 -0.87
N ASP A 29 -16.15 27.31 -0.17
CA ASP A 29 -17.43 27.48 0.51
C ASP A 29 -18.58 27.67 -0.49
N CYS A 30 -18.36 28.42 -1.57
CA CYS A 30 -19.33 28.52 -2.67
C CYS A 30 -19.61 27.18 -3.35
N LEU A 31 -18.57 26.38 -3.58
CA LEU A 31 -18.71 25.01 -4.10
C LEU A 31 -19.44 24.10 -3.10
N GLY A 32 -19.23 24.30 -1.79
CA GLY A 32 -19.94 23.60 -0.74
C GLY A 32 -21.44 23.88 -0.78
N ARG A 33 -21.82 25.16 -0.79
CA ARG A 33 -23.22 25.61 -0.86
C ARG A 33 -23.95 25.13 -2.11
N SER A 34 -23.24 24.96 -3.22
CA SER A 34 -23.79 24.46 -4.48
C SER A 34 -23.69 22.95 -4.67
N LYS A 35 -23.21 22.19 -3.67
CA LYS A 35 -22.95 20.74 -3.74
C LYS A 35 -22.00 20.34 -4.90
N LYS A 36 -21.07 21.21 -5.26
CA LYS A 36 -20.08 21.04 -6.35
C LYS A 36 -18.64 20.86 -5.85
N ARG A 37 -18.46 20.39 -4.60
CA ARG A 37 -17.14 19.99 -4.07
C ARG A 37 -16.73 18.64 -4.67
N THR A 38 -16.10 18.69 -5.82
CA THR A 38 -15.56 17.53 -6.51
C THR A 38 -14.27 17.03 -5.84
N LEU A 39 -13.90 15.78 -6.13
CA LEU A 39 -12.59 15.24 -5.73
C LEU A 39 -11.44 16.04 -6.35
N TYR A 40 -11.60 16.47 -7.61
CA TYR A 40 -10.60 17.28 -8.30
C TYR A 40 -10.29 18.57 -7.53
N MET A 41 -11.33 19.34 -7.18
CA MET A 41 -11.15 20.59 -6.45
C MET A 41 -10.55 20.36 -5.05
N TRP A 42 -10.93 19.26 -4.40
CA TRP A 42 -10.34 18.89 -3.11
C TRP A 42 -8.83 18.68 -3.23
N LYS A 43 -8.39 17.88 -4.21
CA LYS A 43 -6.96 17.63 -4.48
C LYS A 43 -6.22 18.91 -4.85
N LEU A 44 -6.85 19.74 -5.68
CA LEU A 44 -6.29 21.02 -6.11
C LEU A 44 -5.98 21.93 -4.92
N LEU A 45 -6.96 22.16 -4.03
CA LEU A 45 -6.77 23.04 -2.87
C LEU A 45 -5.87 22.42 -1.80
N ALA A 46 -5.92 21.09 -1.62
CA ALA A 46 -4.96 20.39 -0.75
C ALA A 46 -3.52 20.54 -1.25
N THR A 47 -3.32 20.62 -2.56
CA THR A 47 -2.00 20.81 -3.18
C THR A 47 -1.55 22.27 -3.14
N ALA A 48 -2.44 23.21 -3.45
CA ALA A 48 -2.11 24.64 -3.50
C ALA A 48 -2.00 25.31 -2.12
N TYR A 49 -2.73 24.83 -1.12
CA TYR A 49 -2.79 25.40 0.23
C TYR A 49 -2.66 24.32 1.33
N PRO A 50 -1.56 23.56 1.36
CA PRO A 50 -1.46 22.39 2.24
C PRO A 50 -1.62 22.73 3.73
N SER A 51 -1.08 23.86 4.19
CA SER A 51 -1.12 24.25 5.60
C SER A 51 -2.49 24.78 6.04
N GLN A 52 -3.21 25.49 5.17
CA GLN A 52 -4.51 26.06 5.50
C GLN A 52 -5.69 25.14 5.16
N PHE A 53 -5.59 24.38 4.07
CA PHE A 53 -6.69 23.50 3.62
C PHE A 53 -6.91 22.32 4.57
N ARG A 54 -5.83 21.81 5.19
CA ARG A 54 -5.92 20.74 6.19
C ARG A 54 -6.80 21.10 7.39
N GLU A 55 -6.85 22.37 7.79
CA GLU A 55 -7.66 22.83 8.93
C GLU A 55 -9.17 22.75 8.64
N ILE A 56 -9.56 22.82 7.36
CA ILE A 56 -10.97 22.86 6.97
C ILE A 56 -11.47 21.54 6.35
N SER A 57 -10.56 20.71 5.84
CA SER A 57 -10.91 19.46 5.17
C SER A 57 -9.79 18.43 5.27
N GLN A 58 -9.48 18.01 6.50
CA GLN A 58 -8.46 17.01 6.78
C GLN A 58 -8.80 15.61 6.22
N TYR A 59 -10.08 15.27 6.09
CA TYR A 59 -10.52 13.96 5.61
C TYR A 59 -11.53 14.09 4.47
N ARG A 60 -11.38 13.27 3.44
CA ARG A 60 -12.35 13.12 2.36
C ARG A 60 -12.56 11.66 2.04
N LEU A 61 -13.83 11.25 2.00
CA LEU A 61 -14.24 9.91 1.58
C LEU A 61 -14.78 9.94 0.15
N MET A 62 -14.40 8.95 -0.65
CA MET A 62 -14.94 8.70 -1.99
C MET A 62 -15.13 7.20 -2.18
N LYS A 63 -16.35 6.77 -2.53
CA LYS A 63 -16.71 5.37 -2.73
C LYS A 63 -17.21 5.14 -4.16
N ILE A 64 -16.70 4.10 -4.80
CA ILE A 64 -17.04 3.68 -6.16
C ILE A 64 -17.46 2.21 -6.09
N GLU A 65 -18.75 1.93 -5.94
CA GLU A 65 -19.24 0.55 -5.74
C GLU A 65 -19.13 -0.32 -6.99
N GLY A 66 -19.22 0.29 -8.18
CA GLY A 66 -19.14 -0.38 -9.47
C GLY A 66 -18.11 0.31 -10.36
N PRO A 67 -16.89 -0.23 -10.47
CA PRO A 67 -15.87 0.29 -11.37
C PRO A 67 -16.38 0.30 -12.81
N ARG A 68 -16.29 1.46 -13.49
CA ARG A 68 -16.72 1.67 -14.88
C ARG A 68 -15.56 1.88 -15.84
N MET A 69 -14.35 1.90 -15.31
CA MET A 69 -13.10 2.10 -16.02
C MET A 69 -12.10 1.05 -15.52
N PRO A 70 -11.03 0.75 -16.28
CA PRO A 70 -9.90 -0.03 -15.78
C PRO A 70 -9.37 0.49 -14.44
N MET A 71 -8.87 -0.40 -13.59
CA MET A 71 -8.37 -0.05 -12.26
C MET A 71 -7.21 0.96 -12.35
N ARG A 72 -6.38 0.83 -13.40
CA ARG A 72 -5.31 1.78 -13.72
C ARG A 72 -5.79 3.24 -13.75
N ASP A 73 -6.95 3.52 -14.32
CA ASP A 73 -7.47 4.89 -14.46
C ASP A 73 -7.93 5.46 -13.11
N TYR A 74 -8.42 4.61 -12.21
CA TYR A 74 -8.71 5.01 -10.85
C TYR A 74 -7.43 5.27 -10.05
N LEU A 75 -6.43 4.40 -10.17
CA LEU A 75 -5.12 4.59 -9.54
C LEU A 75 -4.47 5.91 -10.00
N ASN A 76 -4.54 6.24 -11.29
CA ASN A 76 -4.01 7.49 -11.82
C ASN A 76 -4.71 8.74 -11.24
N GLN A 77 -5.98 8.63 -10.85
CA GLN A 77 -6.71 9.75 -10.24
C GLN A 77 -6.30 10.03 -8.79
N ILE A 78 -5.66 9.08 -8.10
CA ILE A 78 -5.32 9.20 -6.67
C ILE A 78 -3.81 9.36 -6.43
N LYS A 79 -2.98 9.30 -7.47
CA LYS A 79 -1.54 9.57 -7.41
C LYS A 79 -1.26 11.05 -7.13
N SER A 80 -0.24 11.31 -6.33
CA SER A 80 0.33 12.64 -6.12
C SER A 80 1.83 12.52 -5.82
N ASP A 81 2.65 13.23 -6.59
CA ASP A 81 4.10 13.30 -6.37
C ASP A 81 4.49 14.37 -5.34
N THR A 82 3.63 15.37 -5.08
CA THR A 82 3.93 16.46 -4.14
C THR A 82 3.74 16.06 -2.68
N LEU A 83 3.03 14.95 -2.43
CA LEU A 83 2.77 14.38 -1.11
C LEU A 83 2.04 15.34 -0.13
N HIS A 84 1.47 16.43 -0.62
CA HIS A 84 0.67 17.39 0.17
C HIS A 84 -0.64 16.82 0.70
N TRP A 85 -1.07 15.67 0.18
CA TRP A 85 -2.19 14.88 0.66
C TRP A 85 -1.88 13.40 0.44
N ARG A 86 -2.51 12.53 1.23
CA ARG A 86 -2.25 11.08 1.22
C ARG A 86 -3.50 10.29 0.91
N VAL A 87 -3.31 9.00 0.60
CA VAL A 87 -4.41 8.10 0.25
C VAL A 87 -4.44 6.89 1.17
N ALA A 88 -5.63 6.62 1.70
CA ALA A 88 -6.02 5.32 2.21
C ALA A 88 -6.88 4.64 1.13
N LEU A 89 -6.36 3.58 0.51
CA LEU A 89 -6.99 2.91 -0.63
C LEU A 89 -7.61 1.58 -0.18
N THR A 90 -8.92 1.43 -0.36
CA THR A 90 -9.61 0.15 -0.23
C THR A 90 -9.99 -0.33 -1.63
N MET A 91 -9.52 -1.50 -2.02
CA MET A 91 -9.76 -2.05 -3.36
C MET A 91 -10.23 -3.50 -3.29
N PHE A 92 -11.30 -3.80 -4.01
CA PHE A 92 -11.73 -5.17 -4.26
C PHE A 92 -10.96 -5.77 -5.44
N THR A 93 -10.18 -6.81 -5.20
CA THR A 93 -9.29 -7.41 -6.22
C THR A 93 -10.07 -8.16 -7.30
N SER A 94 -11.35 -8.45 -7.08
CA SER A 94 -12.29 -8.99 -8.08
C SER A 94 -12.43 -8.08 -9.33
N PHE A 95 -12.04 -6.80 -9.24
CA PHE A 95 -12.08 -5.85 -10.35
C PHE A 95 -10.70 -5.46 -10.88
N ALA A 96 -9.64 -6.18 -10.50
CA ALA A 96 -8.27 -5.85 -10.86
C ALA A 96 -7.53 -7.07 -11.43
N SER A 97 -6.78 -6.82 -12.49
CA SER A 97 -5.82 -7.77 -13.05
C SER A 97 -4.50 -7.78 -12.25
N VAL A 98 -3.67 -8.82 -12.43
CA VAL A 98 -2.33 -8.89 -11.82
C VAL A 98 -1.48 -7.63 -12.09
N PRO A 99 -1.36 -7.11 -13.33
CA PRO A 99 -0.60 -5.90 -13.59
C PRO A 99 -1.12 -4.69 -12.82
N GLU A 100 -2.45 -4.55 -12.69
CA GLU A 100 -3.06 -3.43 -11.95
C GLU A 100 -2.78 -3.52 -10.44
N LEU A 101 -2.73 -4.72 -9.87
CA LEU A 101 -2.28 -4.92 -8.49
C LEU A 101 -0.80 -4.54 -8.32
N VAL A 102 0.06 -4.86 -9.29
CA VAL A 102 1.47 -4.42 -9.27
C VAL A 102 1.57 -2.89 -9.39
N GLU A 103 0.74 -2.25 -10.21
CA GLU A 103 0.72 -0.80 -10.42
C GLU A 103 0.34 0.03 -9.19
N ILE A 104 -0.23 -0.57 -8.15
CA ILE A 104 -0.46 0.10 -6.86
C ILE A 104 0.85 0.67 -6.29
N SER A 105 1.98 0.01 -6.55
CA SER A 105 3.33 0.47 -6.17
C SER A 105 3.67 1.87 -6.68
N ASN A 106 3.04 2.32 -7.77
CA ASN A 106 3.25 3.65 -8.35
C ASN A 106 2.48 4.77 -7.61
N VAL A 107 1.66 4.45 -6.61
CA VAL A 107 0.93 5.44 -5.79
C VAL A 107 1.81 5.90 -4.63
N LYS A 108 2.71 6.85 -4.90
CA LYS A 108 3.70 7.33 -3.91
C LYS A 108 3.10 7.93 -2.64
N ASN A 109 1.93 8.56 -2.74
CA ASN A 109 1.22 9.15 -1.61
C ASN A 109 0.33 8.15 -0.84
N LEU A 110 0.46 6.85 -1.10
CA LEU A 110 -0.29 5.79 -0.40
C LEU A 110 0.23 5.60 1.04
N VAL A 111 -0.67 5.63 2.01
CA VAL A 111 -0.36 5.45 3.44
C VAL A 111 -1.06 4.27 4.09
N ALA A 112 -2.21 3.86 3.55
CA ALA A 112 -2.91 2.68 3.97
C ALA A 112 -3.51 1.96 2.76
N LEU A 113 -3.47 0.63 2.76
CA LEU A 113 -3.99 -0.20 1.67
C LEU A 113 -4.83 -1.33 2.25
N GLU A 114 -6.06 -1.48 1.78
CA GLU A 114 -6.86 -2.68 1.97
C GLU A 114 -7.10 -3.37 0.63
N LEU A 115 -6.75 -4.66 0.56
CA LEU A 115 -7.12 -5.53 -0.54
C LEU A 115 -8.12 -6.58 -0.06
N ASN A 116 -9.29 -6.60 -0.69
CA ASN A 116 -10.38 -7.49 -0.35
C ASN A 116 -10.81 -8.32 -1.57
N THR A 117 -11.06 -9.62 -1.40
CA THR A 117 -11.70 -10.44 -2.44
C THR A 117 -13.14 -10.73 -2.03
N SER A 118 -14.10 -10.40 -2.90
CA SER A 118 -15.49 -10.83 -2.66
C SER A 118 -15.63 -12.32 -2.99
N SER A 119 -16.01 -13.13 -1.99
CA SER A 119 -16.28 -14.56 -2.20
C SER A 119 -17.58 -14.81 -2.98
N GLU A 120 -18.48 -13.84 -3.12
CA GLU A 120 -19.76 -14.02 -3.85
C GLU A 120 -19.66 -13.67 -5.33
N LEU A 121 -18.73 -12.81 -5.74
CA LEU A 121 -18.45 -12.55 -7.15
C LEU A 121 -17.90 -13.77 -7.88
N GLU A 122 -17.29 -14.73 -7.15
CA GLU A 122 -16.93 -16.03 -7.73
C GLU A 122 -18.17 -16.76 -8.29
N THR A 123 -19.35 -16.58 -7.68
CA THR A 123 -20.61 -17.23 -8.07
C THR A 123 -21.35 -16.53 -9.20
N PHE A 124 -21.15 -15.21 -9.39
CA PHE A 124 -21.82 -14.41 -10.44
C PHE A 124 -20.99 -14.25 -11.72
N SER A 125 -19.76 -14.77 -11.75
CA SER A 125 -18.78 -14.51 -12.81
C SER A 125 -18.93 -15.35 -14.09
N SER A 126 -19.97 -16.18 -14.22
CA SER A 126 -20.14 -16.98 -15.44
C SER A 126 -20.45 -16.15 -16.69
N ASP A 127 -20.87 -14.88 -16.55
CA ASP A 127 -21.33 -14.03 -17.66
C ASP A 127 -20.53 -12.73 -17.89
N THR A 128 -19.44 -12.47 -17.16
CA THR A 128 -18.62 -11.26 -17.37
C THR A 128 -17.13 -11.59 -17.48
N ASP A 129 -16.49 -11.15 -18.57
CA ASP A 129 -15.03 -11.22 -18.85
C ASP A 129 -14.18 -10.33 -17.90
N LEU A 130 -14.58 -10.17 -16.64
CA LEU A 130 -13.82 -9.40 -15.66
C LEU A 130 -12.61 -10.23 -15.22
N PRO A 131 -11.37 -9.70 -15.33
CA PRO A 131 -10.19 -10.39 -14.85
C PRO A 131 -10.22 -10.44 -13.32
N MET A 132 -10.75 -11.53 -12.76
CA MET A 132 -10.76 -11.76 -11.32
C MET A 132 -9.39 -12.27 -10.89
N THR A 133 -8.62 -11.43 -10.19
CA THR A 133 -7.33 -11.83 -9.61
C THR A 133 -7.40 -11.79 -8.09
N ALA A 134 -6.98 -12.88 -7.44
CA ALA A 134 -6.73 -12.90 -6.00
C ALA A 134 -5.28 -12.46 -5.71
N LEU A 135 -5.07 -11.77 -4.59
CA LEU A 135 -3.72 -11.50 -4.11
C LEU A 135 -3.02 -12.83 -3.80
N ASN A 136 -1.77 -12.97 -4.25
CA ASN A 136 -0.95 -14.14 -3.99
C ASN A 136 0.49 -13.74 -3.65
N ASP A 137 1.27 -14.71 -3.17
CA ASP A 137 2.63 -14.49 -2.70
C ASP A 137 3.59 -13.93 -3.76
N ARG A 138 3.33 -14.17 -5.06
CA ARG A 138 4.17 -13.65 -6.14
C ARG A 138 4.00 -12.15 -6.29
N ILE A 139 2.77 -11.65 -6.20
CA ILE A 139 2.47 -10.21 -6.24
C ILE A 139 3.15 -9.51 -5.06
N VAL A 140 3.03 -10.08 -3.85
CA VAL A 140 3.65 -9.49 -2.65
C VAL A 140 5.18 -9.55 -2.73
N ARG A 141 5.77 -10.61 -3.31
CA ARG A 141 7.20 -10.66 -3.61
C ARG A 141 7.59 -9.51 -4.55
N THR A 142 6.88 -9.33 -5.66
CA THR A 142 7.17 -8.22 -6.59
C THR A 142 7.06 -6.86 -5.89
N TRP A 143 6.05 -6.65 -5.06
CA TRP A 143 5.97 -5.43 -4.25
C TRP A 143 7.16 -5.26 -3.31
N SER A 144 7.66 -6.35 -2.71
CA SER A 144 8.82 -6.28 -1.83
C SER A 144 10.11 -5.88 -2.55
N GLU A 145 10.28 -6.33 -3.81
CA GLU A 145 11.39 -5.95 -4.68
C GLU A 145 11.27 -4.47 -5.10
N LEU A 146 10.06 -4.01 -5.43
CA LEU A 146 9.79 -2.62 -5.75
C LEU A 146 9.96 -1.70 -4.55
N ALA A 147 9.62 -2.16 -3.34
CA ALA A 147 9.80 -1.40 -2.10
C ALA A 147 11.29 -1.14 -1.79
N ALA A 148 12.20 -2.00 -2.26
CA ALA A 148 13.63 -1.73 -2.20
C ALA A 148 14.06 -0.57 -3.13
N SER A 149 13.21 -0.21 -4.10
CA SER A 149 13.41 0.87 -5.06
C SER A 149 12.43 2.04 -4.85
N ASP A 150 12.09 2.33 -3.59
CA ASP A 150 11.24 3.47 -3.15
C ASP A 150 9.72 3.32 -3.35
N ALA A 151 9.22 2.18 -3.85
CA ALA A 151 7.78 1.93 -3.81
C ALA A 151 7.26 1.78 -2.38
N PHE A 152 6.01 2.17 -2.13
CA PHE A 152 5.37 2.06 -0.81
C PHE A 152 6.14 2.75 0.34
N ALA A 153 6.97 3.75 0.03
CA ALA A 153 7.79 4.46 1.01
C ALA A 153 6.99 5.02 2.20
N HIS A 154 5.71 5.31 1.99
CA HIS A 154 4.81 5.89 2.99
C HIS A 154 3.72 4.95 3.52
N LEU A 155 3.68 3.70 3.05
CA LEU A 155 2.65 2.73 3.48
C LEU A 155 2.90 2.33 4.93
N SER A 156 1.99 2.70 5.84
CA SER A 156 2.08 2.33 7.26
C SER A 156 1.11 1.23 7.66
N VAL A 157 0.01 1.06 6.92
CA VAL A 157 -1.02 0.04 7.17
C VAL A 157 -1.29 -0.79 5.93
N LEU A 158 -1.27 -2.11 6.07
CA LEU A 158 -1.74 -3.06 5.06
C LEU A 158 -2.81 -3.96 5.66
N ARG A 159 -3.98 -4.00 5.04
CA ARG A 159 -5.08 -4.89 5.39
C ARG A 159 -5.32 -5.87 4.25
N ILE A 160 -5.29 -7.16 4.57
CA ILE A 160 -5.51 -8.25 3.62
C ILE A 160 -6.75 -9.00 4.08
N SER A 161 -7.82 -8.90 3.30
CA SER A 161 -9.13 -9.44 3.63
C SER A 161 -9.54 -10.52 2.62
N HIS A 162 -9.94 -11.69 3.12
CA HIS A 162 -10.50 -12.81 2.34
C HIS A 162 -9.59 -13.33 1.20
N GLN A 163 -8.26 -13.23 1.35
CA GLN A 163 -7.29 -13.70 0.34
C GLN A 163 -6.84 -15.13 0.64
N LYS A 164 -7.53 -16.12 0.08
CA LYS A 164 -7.25 -17.56 0.32
C LYS A 164 -5.89 -18.03 -0.21
N GLN A 165 -5.35 -17.36 -1.22
CA GLN A 165 -4.08 -17.73 -1.89
C GLN A 165 -2.83 -17.16 -1.21
N VAL A 166 -3.01 -16.34 -0.17
CA VAL A 166 -1.90 -15.76 0.60
C VAL A 166 -1.39 -16.78 1.62
N SER A 167 -0.09 -17.05 1.59
CA SER A 167 0.59 -17.89 2.58
C SER A 167 1.40 -17.04 3.58
N PRO A 168 1.82 -17.61 4.72
CA PRO A 168 2.68 -16.90 5.67
C PRO A 168 4.01 -16.38 5.11
N VAL A 169 4.44 -16.84 3.93
CA VAL A 169 5.67 -16.36 3.27
C VAL A 169 5.62 -14.85 3.02
N ILE A 170 4.42 -14.26 2.85
CA ILE A 170 4.27 -12.82 2.66
C ILE A 170 4.86 -11.99 3.82
N LEU A 171 4.88 -12.52 5.05
CA LEU A 171 5.37 -11.81 6.22
C LEU A 171 6.84 -11.42 6.07
N ARG A 172 7.63 -12.31 5.44
CA ARG A 172 9.04 -12.06 5.12
C ARG A 172 9.20 -10.97 4.06
N TYR A 173 8.37 -10.99 3.02
CA TYR A 173 8.39 -9.97 1.97
C TYR A 173 8.00 -8.58 2.48
N LEU A 174 7.01 -8.52 3.38
CA LEU A 174 6.55 -7.26 3.96
C LEU A 174 7.61 -6.56 4.84
N ARG A 175 8.72 -7.24 5.19
CA ARG A 175 9.85 -6.61 5.89
C ARG A 175 10.58 -5.57 5.04
N SER A 176 10.51 -5.62 3.71
CA SER A 176 11.17 -4.62 2.87
C SER A 176 10.45 -3.27 2.86
N PHE A 177 9.22 -3.20 3.39
CA PHE A 177 8.46 -1.96 3.43
C PHE A 177 9.00 -1.09 4.57
N PRO A 178 9.44 0.15 4.29
CA PRO A 178 10.20 0.93 5.25
C PRO A 178 9.34 1.43 6.42
N LEU A 179 8.13 1.92 6.14
CA LEU A 179 7.25 2.54 7.13
C LEU A 179 6.06 1.67 7.54
N LEU A 180 5.98 0.42 7.07
CA LEU A 180 4.88 -0.48 7.41
C LEU A 180 4.94 -0.87 8.89
N ARG A 181 3.85 -0.58 9.62
CA ARG A 181 3.74 -0.74 11.08
C ARG A 181 2.67 -1.72 11.48
N LEU A 182 1.53 -1.66 10.80
CA LEU A 182 0.34 -2.45 11.11
C LEU A 182 -0.05 -3.30 9.91
N LEU A 183 -0.15 -4.60 10.13
CA LEU A 183 -0.68 -5.57 9.20
C LEU A 183 -1.97 -6.16 9.80
N VAL A 184 -3.08 -6.02 9.09
CA VAL A 184 -4.39 -6.56 9.49
C VAL A 184 -4.73 -7.71 8.56
N ILE A 185 -4.89 -8.90 9.13
CA ILE A 185 -5.25 -10.11 8.40
C ILE A 185 -6.68 -10.46 8.77
N CYS A 186 -7.58 -10.41 7.80
CA CYS A 186 -8.99 -10.76 7.99
C CYS A 186 -9.32 -11.97 7.11
N ASP A 187 -9.76 -13.07 7.72
CA ASP A 187 -10.23 -14.26 7.01
C ASP A 187 -9.23 -14.82 5.97
N CYS A 188 -7.95 -14.89 6.35
CA CYS A 188 -6.89 -15.53 5.55
C CYS A 188 -6.39 -16.80 6.27
N PRO A 189 -6.95 -17.98 6.00
CA PRO A 189 -6.80 -19.17 6.87
C PRO A 189 -5.36 -19.60 7.12
N SER A 190 -4.50 -19.51 6.11
CA SER A 190 -3.10 -19.96 6.18
C SER A 190 -2.28 -19.10 7.15
N VAL A 191 -2.50 -17.79 7.14
CA VAL A 191 -1.81 -16.84 8.02
C VAL A 191 -2.44 -16.88 9.42
N SER A 192 -3.78 -16.91 9.51
CA SER A 192 -4.44 -16.96 10.81
C SER A 192 -4.09 -18.21 11.62
N ARG A 193 -3.98 -19.37 10.96
CA ARG A 193 -3.57 -20.63 11.59
C ARG A 193 -2.14 -20.57 12.15
N LEU A 194 -1.24 -19.82 11.51
CA LEU A 194 0.14 -19.70 11.96
C LEU A 194 0.22 -19.03 13.32
N PHE A 195 -0.51 -17.93 13.51
CA PHE A 195 -0.49 -17.14 14.75
C PHE A 195 -1.40 -17.71 15.84
N LYS A 196 -2.46 -18.45 15.49
CA LYS A 196 -3.22 -19.25 16.49
C LYS A 196 -2.37 -20.33 17.14
N LYS A 197 -1.38 -20.87 16.42
CA LYS A 197 -0.47 -21.91 16.94
C LYS A 197 0.76 -21.34 17.64
N ASN A 198 1.10 -20.07 17.39
CA ASN A 198 2.34 -19.45 17.85
C ASN A 198 2.05 -18.04 18.36
N SER A 199 2.24 -17.83 19.67
CA SER A 199 2.15 -16.49 20.29
C SER A 199 3.44 -15.67 20.13
N LYS A 200 4.50 -16.25 19.57
CA LYS A 200 5.80 -15.59 19.39
C LYS A 200 5.81 -14.73 18.13
N PRO A 201 6.65 -13.69 18.08
CA PRO A 201 6.89 -12.92 16.85
C PRO A 201 7.40 -13.81 15.72
N ILE A 202 6.86 -13.63 14.52
CA ILE A 202 7.26 -14.37 13.31
C ILE A 202 7.66 -13.36 12.25
N GLU A 203 8.87 -13.47 11.71
CA GLU A 203 9.39 -12.57 10.68
C GLU A 203 9.31 -11.08 11.09
N GLY A 204 9.46 -10.79 12.39
CA GLY A 204 9.38 -9.44 12.95
C GLY A 204 7.94 -8.92 13.16
N TRP A 205 6.92 -9.76 12.99
CA TRP A 205 5.52 -9.44 13.25
C TRP A 205 5.03 -10.05 14.55
N GLN A 206 4.49 -9.23 15.43
CA GLN A 206 3.95 -9.64 16.73
C GLN A 206 2.42 -9.50 16.75
N PRO A 207 1.67 -10.54 17.15
CA PRO A 207 0.24 -10.42 17.41
C PRO A 207 -0.06 -9.38 18.50
N MET A 208 -1.09 -8.57 18.26
CA MET A 208 -1.60 -7.61 19.22
C MET A 208 -3.09 -7.87 19.44
N ASP A 209 -3.50 -7.88 20.71
CA ASP A 209 -4.83 -8.38 21.08
C ASP A 209 -5.98 -7.45 20.69
N THR A 210 -5.73 -6.17 20.41
CA THR A 210 -6.71 -5.26 19.76
C THR A 210 -6.04 -3.90 19.48
N VAL A 211 -6.30 -3.31 18.29
CA VAL A 211 -5.80 -1.96 17.95
C VAL A 211 -6.94 -1.00 17.60
N VAL A 212 -8.10 -1.52 17.22
CA VAL A 212 -9.25 -0.72 16.79
C VAL A 212 -10.49 -1.35 17.40
N ASP A 213 -11.21 -0.60 18.24
CA ASP A 213 -12.57 -0.99 18.61
C ASP A 213 -13.38 -1.00 17.31
N ASP A 214 -13.84 -2.19 16.89
CA ASP A 214 -14.66 -2.33 15.67
C ASP A 214 -16.02 -1.60 15.84
N ASP A 215 -16.32 -1.18 17.08
CA ASP A 215 -17.46 -0.35 17.52
C ASP A 215 -17.16 1.16 17.57
N ASP A 216 -15.89 1.58 17.65
CA ASP A 216 -15.46 2.99 17.67
C ASP A 216 -15.24 3.53 16.25
N SER A 217 -16.00 2.98 15.29
CA SER A 217 -16.24 3.69 14.05
C SER A 217 -17.07 4.91 14.40
N ASP A 218 -16.40 6.00 14.74
CA ASP A 218 -16.95 7.33 14.52
C ASP A 218 -17.54 7.31 13.11
N ALA A 219 -18.87 7.27 12.99
CA ALA A 219 -19.58 6.85 11.76
C ALA A 219 -19.24 7.70 10.52
N ALA A 220 -18.49 8.78 10.73
CA ALA A 220 -17.88 9.63 9.73
C ALA A 220 -16.69 9.02 8.98
N HIS A 221 -15.98 8.03 9.54
CA HIS A 221 -14.67 7.59 9.04
C HIS A 221 -14.64 6.12 8.59
N ASP A 222 -13.84 5.86 7.56
CA ASP A 222 -13.65 4.51 7.02
C ASP A 222 -12.75 3.64 7.92
N LYS A 223 -12.98 2.32 7.96
CA LYS A 223 -12.26 1.38 8.83
C LYS A 223 -10.75 1.38 8.59
N LEU A 224 -10.33 1.48 7.33
CA LEU A 224 -8.90 1.52 6.98
C LEU A 224 -8.24 2.79 7.52
N TYR A 225 -8.97 3.91 7.52
CA TYR A 225 -8.48 5.16 8.10
C TYR A 225 -8.38 5.09 9.63
N GLY A 226 -9.31 4.39 10.29
CA GLY A 226 -9.20 4.06 11.71
C GLY A 226 -7.92 3.28 12.03
N CYS A 227 -7.63 2.23 11.25
CA CYS A 227 -6.38 1.47 11.38
C CYS A 227 -5.14 2.34 11.15
N TYR A 228 -5.19 3.25 10.15
CA TYR A 228 -4.11 4.19 9.90
C TYR A 228 -3.83 5.08 11.11
N ARG A 229 -4.86 5.68 11.73
CA ARG A 229 -4.69 6.50 12.92
C ARG A 229 -4.16 5.69 14.11
N ALA A 230 -4.72 4.52 14.35
CA ALA A 230 -4.29 3.65 15.43
C ALA A 230 -2.84 3.13 15.25
N SER A 231 -2.34 3.06 14.01
CA SER A 231 -0.93 2.68 13.77
C SER A 231 0.09 3.66 14.36
N PHE A 232 -0.33 4.89 14.68
CA PHE A 232 0.51 5.90 15.35
C PHE A 232 0.36 5.91 16.87
N THR A 233 -0.71 5.34 17.42
CA THR A 233 -0.88 5.23 18.88
C THR A 233 -0.13 4.04 19.47
N ILE A 234 0.35 3.13 18.63
CA ILE A 234 1.15 1.96 19.05
C ILE A 234 2.49 2.38 19.68
N ASN A 235 3.12 3.43 19.14
CA ASN A 235 4.39 3.97 19.65
C ASN A 235 4.16 5.44 20.05
N GLU A 236 4.27 5.76 21.34
CA GLU A 236 3.98 7.10 21.91
C GLU A 236 4.77 8.24 21.23
N ASP A 237 5.94 7.94 20.67
CA ASP A 237 6.83 8.92 20.04
C ASP A 237 6.42 9.32 18.62
N THR A 238 5.44 8.65 17.98
CA THR A 238 5.08 8.97 16.59
C THR A 238 3.71 9.59 16.44
N LYS A 239 3.66 10.86 16.04
CA LYS A 239 2.41 11.52 15.64
C LYS A 239 2.08 11.21 14.18
N ALA A 240 0.79 11.03 13.90
CA ALA A 240 0.31 10.94 12.53
C ALA A 240 0.68 12.23 11.76
N PRO A 241 1.14 12.12 10.50
CA PRO A 241 1.39 13.28 9.66
C PRO A 241 0.15 14.16 9.55
N ASP A 242 0.32 15.46 9.77
CA ASP A 242 -0.76 16.45 9.71
C ASP A 242 -1.00 16.93 8.27
N VAL A 243 -1.50 16.00 7.45
CA VAL A 243 -1.78 16.17 6.02
C VAL A 243 -3.19 15.67 5.68
N PRO A 244 -3.88 16.29 4.71
CA PRO A 244 -5.19 15.82 4.26
C PRO A 244 -5.16 14.37 3.74
N ILE A 245 -6.16 13.59 4.11
CA ILE A 245 -6.31 12.18 3.75
C ILE A 245 -7.53 11.99 2.85
N LEU A 246 -7.29 11.37 1.69
CA LEU A 246 -8.34 10.81 0.83
C LEU A 246 -8.52 9.33 1.16
N SER A 247 -9.66 8.96 1.74
CA SER A 247 -10.13 7.58 1.76
C SER A 247 -10.83 7.28 0.45
N PHE A 248 -10.24 6.41 -0.36
CA PHE A 248 -10.71 6.05 -1.70
C PHE A 248 -11.06 4.57 -1.74
N GLN A 249 -12.32 4.25 -1.96
CA GLN A 249 -12.83 2.89 -1.99
C GLN A 249 -13.33 2.54 -3.39
N ILE A 250 -12.85 1.41 -3.93
CA ILE A 250 -13.21 0.90 -5.24
C ILE A 250 -13.70 -0.54 -5.11
N GLY A 251 -14.94 -0.78 -5.51
CA GLY A 251 -15.66 -2.04 -5.37
C GLY A 251 -16.71 -1.99 -4.27
N ARG A 252 -17.56 -3.02 -4.25
CA ARG A 252 -18.74 -3.07 -3.40
C ARG A 252 -18.42 -3.68 -2.04
N GLU A 253 -18.53 -2.88 -0.98
CA GLU A 253 -18.58 -3.37 0.39
C GLU A 253 -19.81 -4.29 0.53
N MET A 254 -19.59 -5.53 0.98
CA MET A 254 -20.70 -6.43 1.22
C MET A 254 -21.51 -5.93 2.43
N ARG A 255 -22.83 -5.78 2.26
CA ARG A 255 -23.69 -5.54 3.41
C ARG A 255 -23.70 -6.82 4.23
N ARG A 256 -23.13 -6.76 5.44
CA ARG A 256 -23.21 -7.86 6.42
C ARG A 256 -24.68 -8.24 6.57
N SER A 257 -25.01 -9.51 6.32
CA SER A 257 -26.23 -10.08 6.85
C SER A 257 -26.07 -10.18 8.36
N THR A 258 -27.12 -9.88 9.12
CA THR A 258 -27.11 -9.96 10.61
C THR A 258 -26.84 -11.37 11.14
N LYS A 259 -26.73 -12.38 10.27
CA LYS A 259 -26.48 -13.79 10.59
C LYS A 259 -25.06 -14.28 10.27
N THR A 260 -24.18 -13.42 9.76
CA THR A 260 -22.81 -13.84 9.37
C THR A 260 -21.92 -13.90 10.62
N PRO A 261 -21.18 -15.01 10.86
CA PRO A 261 -20.26 -15.10 11.99
C PRO A 261 -19.17 -14.02 11.90
N SER A 262 -18.63 -13.62 13.06
CA SER A 262 -17.51 -12.69 13.13
C SER A 262 -16.31 -13.26 12.36
N PHE A 263 -15.71 -12.45 11.49
CA PHE A 263 -14.53 -12.82 10.72
C PHE A 263 -13.30 -12.92 11.62
N ASP A 264 -12.44 -13.90 11.33
CA ASP A 264 -11.19 -14.13 12.07
C ASP A 264 -10.19 -13.02 11.70
N THR A 265 -10.14 -11.98 12.53
CA THR A 265 -9.26 -10.82 12.32
C THR A 265 -8.10 -10.87 13.29
N ILE A 266 -6.88 -10.74 12.77
CA ILE A 266 -5.64 -10.67 13.54
C ILE A 266 -4.93 -9.37 13.21
N TYR A 267 -4.52 -8.66 14.26
CA TYR A 267 -3.70 -7.46 14.17
C TYR A 267 -2.24 -7.84 14.45
N LEU A 268 -1.36 -7.49 13.53
CA LEU A 268 0.08 -7.76 13.61
C LEU A 268 0.83 -6.43 13.58
N VAL A 269 1.63 -6.19 14.61
CA VAL A 269 2.48 -5.01 14.72
C VAL A 269 3.90 -5.38 14.38
N ARG A 270 4.58 -4.51 13.64
CA ARG A 270 5.99 -4.67 13.34
C ARG A 270 6.84 -4.37 14.57
N GLN A 271 7.68 -5.31 14.97
CA GLN A 271 8.72 -5.04 15.95
C GLN A 271 9.75 -4.10 15.33
N SER A 272 9.95 -2.94 15.97
CA SER A 272 11.11 -2.10 15.71
C SER A 272 12.36 -2.95 15.91
N HIS A 273 13.22 -3.06 14.90
CA HIS A 273 14.49 -3.74 15.06
C HIS A 273 15.27 -3.09 16.23
N PRO A 274 15.80 -3.84 17.20
CA PRO A 274 16.98 -3.37 17.90
C PRO A 274 18.07 -3.30 16.83
N GLU A 275 18.47 -2.07 16.50
CA GLU A 275 19.64 -1.66 15.71
C GLU A 275 19.96 -2.47 14.45
N GLN A 276 20.21 -1.76 13.35
CA GLN A 276 21.03 -2.31 12.28
C GLN A 276 22.24 -3.00 12.95
N GLU A 277 22.36 -4.32 12.81
CA GLU A 277 23.68 -4.93 12.81
C GLU A 277 24.41 -4.24 11.68
N THR A 278 25.11 -3.15 12.03
CA THR A 278 26.21 -2.60 11.28
C THR A 278 26.98 -3.81 10.80
N SER A 279 26.96 -4.02 9.49
CA SER A 279 27.86 -4.96 8.85
C SER A 279 29.25 -4.57 9.32
N GLU A 280 29.81 -5.33 10.28
CA GLU A 280 31.18 -5.16 10.68
C GLU A 280 32.00 -5.22 9.38
N PRO A 281 32.78 -4.18 9.04
CA PRO A 281 33.68 -4.28 7.92
C PRO A 281 34.64 -5.42 8.24
N ALA A 282 34.63 -6.46 7.42
CA ALA A 282 35.45 -7.64 7.57
C ALA A 282 36.90 -7.25 7.89
N ALA A 283 37.25 -7.30 9.18
CA ALA A 283 38.59 -7.03 9.63
C ALA A 283 39.50 -8.08 9.00
N LYS A 284 40.49 -7.57 8.26
CA LYS A 284 41.56 -8.31 7.58
C LYS A 284 42.06 -9.47 8.45
N ARG A 285 41.66 -10.71 8.11
CA ARG A 285 42.38 -11.90 8.56
C ARG A 285 43.67 -12.02 7.77
N GLN A 286 44.71 -11.37 8.28
CA GLN A 286 46.09 -11.69 7.94
C GLN A 286 46.42 -13.02 8.64
N LYS A 287 46.46 -14.12 7.87
CA LYS A 287 47.10 -15.37 8.29
C LYS A 287 48.11 -15.77 7.22
N VAL A 288 49.37 -15.65 7.57
CA VAL A 288 50.50 -16.30 6.90
C VAL A 288 50.30 -17.81 6.96
N PRO A 289 50.55 -18.56 5.87
CA PRO A 289 50.84 -19.98 6.00
C PRO A 289 52.24 -20.28 5.47
N GLY A 290 53.12 -20.69 6.37
CA GLY A 290 54.34 -21.40 6.06
C GLY A 290 54.04 -22.86 5.67
N ARG A 291 54.52 -23.22 4.48
CA ARG A 291 55.11 -24.50 4.04
C ARG A 291 54.39 -25.85 4.24
N HIS A 292 54.20 -26.47 3.07
CA HIS A 292 54.33 -27.89 2.70
C HIS A 292 53.15 -28.85 2.87
N SER A 293 52.49 -29.14 1.73
CA SER A 293 52.35 -30.51 1.25
C SER A 293 52.14 -30.52 -0.27
N ARG A 294 52.89 -31.40 -0.96
CA ARG A 294 52.86 -31.60 -2.41
C ARG A 294 51.55 -32.26 -2.83
N VAL A 295 50.85 -31.66 -3.78
CA VAL A 295 49.92 -32.39 -4.66
C VAL A 295 50.13 -31.90 -6.10
N THR A 296 50.64 -32.81 -6.92
CA THR A 296 50.79 -32.73 -8.37
C THR A 296 49.43 -32.58 -9.04
N MET A 297 49.23 -31.53 -9.84
CA MET A 297 48.11 -31.40 -10.76
C MET A 297 48.66 -31.21 -12.19
N ARG A 298 48.28 -32.12 -13.08
CA ARG A 298 48.62 -32.12 -14.51
C ARG A 298 48.01 -30.88 -15.17
N GLU A 299 48.81 -30.18 -15.96
CA GLU A 299 48.35 -29.15 -16.88
C GLU A 299 47.28 -29.71 -17.84
N HIS A 300 46.11 -29.08 -17.88
CA HIS A 300 45.21 -29.16 -19.02
C HIS A 300 45.40 -27.88 -19.84
N LYS A 301 46.08 -28.04 -20.98
CA LYS A 301 46.19 -27.05 -22.05
C LYS A 301 44.80 -26.58 -22.47
N GLY A 302 44.54 -25.29 -22.32
CA GLY A 302 43.41 -24.62 -22.94
C GLY A 302 43.47 -24.76 -24.46
N ARG A 303 42.33 -25.05 -25.08
CA ARG A 303 42.18 -25.06 -26.54
C ARG A 303 42.21 -23.61 -27.05
N ASN A 304 43.02 -23.38 -28.08
CA ASN A 304 43.09 -22.11 -28.81
C ASN A 304 41.74 -21.78 -29.46
N LEU A 305 41.33 -20.52 -29.38
CA LEU A 305 40.10 -20.00 -30.00
C LEU A 305 40.07 -20.11 -31.53
N ASP A 306 41.21 -20.35 -32.18
CA ASP A 306 41.30 -20.52 -33.63
C ASP A 306 40.66 -21.83 -34.14
N SER A 307 40.41 -22.82 -33.27
CA SER A 307 39.76 -24.08 -33.69
C SER A 307 38.22 -24.04 -33.63
N VAL A 308 37.61 -22.96 -33.11
CA VAL A 308 36.14 -22.83 -32.98
C VAL A 308 35.54 -22.07 -34.16
N LEU A 309 36.35 -21.28 -34.88
CA LEU A 309 35.88 -20.48 -36.01
C LEU A 309 35.91 -21.20 -37.36
N GLN A 310 36.33 -22.47 -37.40
CA GLN A 310 36.32 -23.29 -38.61
C GLN A 310 35.06 -24.15 -38.79
N GLU A 311 34.12 -24.14 -37.83
CA GLU A 311 32.82 -24.83 -37.93
C GLU A 311 31.68 -23.95 -38.47
N PHE A 312 31.98 -22.72 -38.93
CA PHE A 312 31.00 -21.79 -39.50
C PHE A 312 31.28 -21.39 -40.97
N LEU A 313 32.04 -22.21 -41.70
CA LEU A 313 32.18 -22.14 -43.16
C LEU A 313 31.69 -23.43 -43.82
#